data_AF-A0A7S0X1F6-F1
#
_entry.id   AF-A0A7S0X1F6-F1
#
_cell.length_a   1.000
_cell.length_b   1.000
_cell.length_c   1.000
_cell.angle_alpha   90.00
_cell.angle_beta   90.00
_cell.angle_gamma   90.00
#
_symmetry.space_group_name_H-M   'P 1'
#
loop_
_entity.id
_entity.type
_entity.pdbx_description
1 polymer ?
#
loop_
_entity_poly.entity_id
_entity_poly.type
_entity_poly.pdbx_seq_one_letter_code
_entity_poly.pdbx_strand_id
1 'polypeptide(L)'
;WQQATQAPGTRASSALLEGGEAGTQAILSAMLGTQPSGSLRLHDTHTSPSVCGVLKPDVVCTVATDGGSSHPMLPTNTVLILDIKRQGVPYNSPANIHQICSYGRALLDQLPPTARTSVLVAVTDLQRIQFYKMTRPAQGQGLFTYQRSQEISPVLPALCAVLRAEPNQFGATPPPQLVYQGRQLKLDAFLGMGATAMVFRCRLPPGSGSTAEGAEGEPVVAKVTLRQHSASHEQSMLLQLSQLPQPGPFVPRVVGELDDGRGLLLQPVGTPLSFHTLEQHPRLFEVVGQAVGTLRAAHQLKAGLGKEGHEAPGCEGILHCDLRPDNMVLVPAGPQPRLYIIDWGCARSIPDTPVQATGYSGTIKFASQAVLCALAAGSDVARTPQDDLESLVKCFFFLTHQWEARELALVERYAFEAIAHVWEGWLRGRHAWQRIINAAAACDYDAVATGLVERLE
;
A
#
# COMPACT_ATOMS: atom_id res chain seq x y z
N TRP A 1 -1.84 -29.50 19.52
CA TRP A 1 -2.41 -28.61 20.55
C TRP A 1 -2.71 -29.31 21.87
N GLN A 2 -3.28 -30.52 21.92
CA GLN A 2 -3.62 -31.20 23.19
C GLN A 2 -2.44 -31.71 24.04
N GLN A 3 -1.18 -31.58 23.62
CA GLN A 3 -0.02 -32.15 24.34
C GLN A 3 1.01 -31.13 24.86
N ALA A 4 0.78 -29.81 24.77
CA ALA A 4 1.83 -28.80 25.02
C ALA A 4 1.64 -27.88 26.24
N THR A 5 0.72 -28.17 27.17
CA THR A 5 0.39 -27.23 28.27
C THR A 5 0.65 -27.80 29.66
N GLN A 6 1.93 -27.94 30.03
CA GLN A 6 2.36 -27.98 31.43
C GLN A 6 3.64 -27.16 31.60
N ALA A 7 3.51 -25.89 31.97
CA ALA A 7 4.63 -25.05 32.40
C ALA A 7 4.22 -24.23 33.64
N PRO A 8 5.13 -24.02 34.61
CA PRO A 8 4.80 -23.36 35.87
C PRO A 8 4.57 -21.86 35.69
N GLY A 9 3.49 -21.36 36.30
CA GLY A 9 3.02 -19.98 36.17
C GLY A 9 3.89 -18.97 36.92
N THR A 10 4.35 -17.94 36.21
CA THR A 10 4.88 -16.70 36.79
C THR A 10 3.73 -15.72 37.05
N ARG A 11 3.64 -15.21 38.28
CA ARG A 11 2.64 -14.21 38.69
C ARG A 11 3.00 -12.84 38.10
N ALA A 12 2.36 -12.45 37.01
CA ALA A 12 2.30 -11.05 36.59
C ALA A 12 1.23 -10.32 37.43
N SER A 13 1.63 -9.20 38.02
CA SER A 13 0.90 -8.37 38.99
C SER A 13 -0.45 -7.83 38.46
N SER A 14 -1.49 -7.83 39.31
CA SER A 14 -2.84 -7.34 39.00
C SER A 14 -2.97 -5.80 38.92
N ALA A 15 -1.87 -5.05 39.05
CA ALA A 15 -1.87 -3.58 39.11
C ALA A 15 -1.97 -2.87 37.74
N LEU A 16 -2.03 -3.61 36.62
CA LEU A 16 -2.05 -3.04 35.26
C LEU A 16 -3.45 -2.86 34.65
N LEU A 17 -4.53 -3.21 35.37
CA LEU A 17 -5.85 -3.46 34.77
C LEU A 17 -6.86 -2.29 34.82
N GLU A 18 -6.52 -1.11 35.35
CA GLU A 18 -7.50 -0.01 35.53
C GLU A 18 -7.40 1.15 34.51
N GLY A 19 -6.53 1.08 33.51
CA GLY A 19 -6.44 2.09 32.43
C GLY A 19 -7.29 1.72 31.20
N GLY A 20 -7.86 2.71 30.50
CA GLY A 20 -8.62 2.53 29.25
C GLY A 20 -7.82 1.90 28.08
N GLU A 21 -8.07 2.27 26.82
CA GLU A 21 -7.33 1.71 25.65
C GLU A 21 -5.80 1.81 25.81
N ALA A 22 -5.31 2.88 26.44
CA ALA A 22 -3.91 3.05 26.82
C ALA A 22 -3.36 1.93 27.73
N GLY A 23 -4.18 1.31 28.58
CA GLY A 23 -3.80 0.20 29.44
C GLY A 23 -3.59 -1.10 28.66
N THR A 24 -4.44 -1.37 27.67
CA THR A 24 -4.37 -2.58 26.85
C THR A 24 -3.09 -2.60 26.00
N GLN A 25 -2.74 -1.46 25.38
CA GLN A 25 -1.53 -1.32 24.57
C GLN A 25 -0.25 -1.35 25.43
N ALA A 26 -0.28 -0.79 26.64
CA ALA A 26 0.84 -0.86 27.58
C ALA A 26 1.11 -2.30 28.05
N ILE A 27 0.04 -3.06 28.35
CA ILE A 27 0.14 -4.49 28.72
C ILE A 27 0.73 -5.28 27.55
N LEU A 28 0.21 -5.08 26.34
CA LEU A 28 0.76 -5.73 25.15
C LEU A 28 2.24 -5.38 24.99
N SER A 29 2.61 -4.10 25.02
CA SER A 29 4.00 -3.65 24.89
C SER A 29 4.92 -4.29 25.94
N ALA A 30 4.46 -4.43 27.18
CA ALA A 30 5.20 -5.14 28.23
C ALA A 30 5.35 -6.65 27.93
N MET A 31 4.30 -7.29 27.41
CA MET A 31 4.37 -8.68 26.94
C MET A 31 5.31 -8.82 25.73
N LEU A 32 5.32 -7.84 24.82
CA LEU A 32 6.20 -7.83 23.65
C LEU A 32 7.67 -7.62 24.04
N GLY A 33 7.95 -6.82 25.08
CA GLY A 33 9.31 -6.57 25.58
C GLY A 33 9.97 -7.77 26.27
N THR A 34 9.20 -8.81 26.62
CA THR A 34 9.67 -10.02 27.30
C THR A 34 9.63 -11.27 26.43
N GLN A 35 9.54 -11.10 25.10
CA GLN A 35 9.40 -12.22 24.17
C GLN A 35 10.57 -13.21 24.32
N PRO A 36 10.27 -14.52 24.38
CA PRO A 36 11.32 -15.53 24.32
C PRO A 36 12.07 -15.44 23.00
N SER A 37 13.38 -15.67 23.03
CA SER A 37 14.20 -15.84 21.82
C SER A 37 13.61 -17.00 21.01
N GLY A 38 12.98 -16.69 19.88
CA GLY A 38 12.28 -17.65 19.05
C GLY A 38 12.27 -17.23 17.58
N SER A 39 11.84 -18.16 16.73
CA SER A 39 11.69 -17.95 15.28
C SER A 39 10.43 -17.14 14.93
N LEU A 40 9.67 -16.68 15.93
CA LEU A 40 8.43 -15.92 15.76
C LEU A 40 8.49 -14.65 16.60
N ARG A 41 7.90 -13.56 16.10
CA ARG A 41 7.80 -12.27 16.78
C ARG A 41 6.43 -11.66 16.65
N LEU A 42 5.92 -11.08 17.73
CA LEU A 42 4.70 -10.29 17.71
C LEU A 42 5.03 -8.81 17.43
N HIS A 43 4.16 -8.16 16.65
CA HIS A 43 4.29 -6.78 16.20
C HIS A 43 2.98 -6.03 16.47
N ASP A 44 3.10 -4.84 17.05
CA ASP A 44 2.02 -3.85 17.09
C ASP A 44 1.84 -3.26 15.68
N THR A 45 0.62 -3.31 15.15
CA THR A 45 0.31 -2.88 13.78
C THR A 45 -0.32 -1.49 13.69
N HIS A 46 -0.50 -0.76 14.80
CA HIS A 46 -1.14 0.56 14.79
C HIS A 46 -0.34 1.59 13.98
N THR A 47 0.98 1.48 13.93
CA THR A 47 1.87 2.40 13.20
C THR A 47 2.45 1.81 11.92
N SER A 48 2.17 0.54 11.64
CA SER A 48 2.73 -0.17 10.48
C SER A 48 1.68 -0.36 9.37
N PRO A 49 2.10 -0.51 8.10
CA PRO A 49 1.21 -0.96 7.04
C PRO A 49 0.57 -2.30 7.42
N SER A 50 -0.72 -2.46 7.09
CA SER A 50 -1.40 -3.71 7.37
C SER A 50 -0.99 -4.81 6.38
N VAL A 51 -0.81 -6.02 6.91
CA VAL A 51 -0.65 -7.25 6.13
C VAL A 51 -1.99 -7.84 5.66
N CYS A 52 -3.11 -7.22 6.07
CA CYS A 52 -4.49 -7.62 5.75
C CYS A 52 -5.18 -6.60 4.82
N GLY A 53 -4.43 -5.89 3.98
CA GLY A 53 -4.95 -4.89 3.05
C GLY A 53 -5.48 -3.65 3.79
N VAL A 54 -6.74 -3.28 3.55
CA VAL A 54 -7.38 -2.12 4.21
C VAL A 54 -7.78 -2.38 5.67
N LEU A 55 -7.84 -3.66 6.06
CA LEU A 55 -8.22 -4.04 7.41
C LEU A 55 -7.00 -3.97 8.32
N LYS A 56 -7.11 -3.32 9.48
CA LYS A 56 -5.98 -3.11 10.39
C LYS A 56 -6.19 -3.92 11.68
N PRO A 57 -5.55 -5.09 11.83
CA PRO A 57 -5.56 -5.78 13.12
C PRO A 57 -4.78 -4.97 14.16
N ASP A 58 -4.84 -5.37 15.43
CA ASP A 58 -4.04 -4.77 16.50
C ASP A 58 -2.62 -5.33 16.55
N VAL A 59 -2.50 -6.65 16.32
CA VAL A 59 -1.24 -7.38 16.48
C VAL A 59 -1.09 -8.43 15.38
N VAL A 60 0.13 -8.61 14.89
CA VAL A 60 0.49 -9.75 14.05
C VAL A 60 1.71 -10.48 14.59
N CYS A 61 1.75 -11.79 14.43
CA CYS A 61 2.93 -12.60 14.68
C CYS A 61 3.57 -12.96 13.35
N THR A 62 4.88 -12.78 13.19
CA THR A 62 5.59 -13.13 11.96
C THR A 62 6.79 -14.02 12.23
N VAL A 63 7.28 -14.70 11.18
CA VAL A 63 8.56 -15.44 11.22
C VAL A 63 9.73 -14.47 11.29
N ALA A 64 10.52 -14.60 12.36
CA ALA A 64 11.80 -13.93 12.51
C ALA A 64 12.76 -14.43 11.44
N THR A 65 13.49 -13.52 10.81
CA THR A 65 14.54 -13.84 9.86
C THR A 65 15.89 -13.76 10.57
N ASP A 66 16.80 -14.69 10.32
CA ASP A 66 18.11 -14.64 10.95
C ASP A 66 18.85 -13.33 10.59
N GLY A 67 19.34 -12.59 11.59
CA GLY A 67 20.39 -11.58 11.38
C GLY A 67 20.05 -10.08 11.43
N GLY A 68 18.98 -9.63 12.11
CA GLY A 68 18.76 -8.17 12.26
C GLY A 68 17.77 -7.73 13.34
N SER A 69 17.86 -6.46 13.75
CA SER A 69 16.94 -5.82 14.71
C SER A 69 15.61 -5.37 14.10
N SER A 70 15.53 -5.24 12.76
CA SER A 70 14.30 -4.90 12.04
C SER A 70 13.82 -6.08 11.19
N HIS A 71 12.73 -6.72 11.59
CA HIS A 71 12.05 -7.70 10.75
C HIS A 71 10.84 -7.04 10.11
N PRO A 72 10.78 -6.94 8.77
CA PRO A 72 9.61 -6.41 8.11
C PRO A 72 8.43 -7.37 8.32
N MET A 73 7.28 -6.81 8.70
CA MET A 73 6.03 -7.57 8.73
C MET A 73 5.60 -7.87 7.29
N LEU A 74 5.60 -9.14 6.90
CA LEU A 74 5.22 -9.56 5.56
C LEU A 74 3.95 -10.40 5.60
N PRO A 75 3.05 -10.28 4.62
CA PRO A 75 1.90 -11.18 4.53
C PRO A 75 2.30 -12.66 4.44
N THR A 76 3.40 -12.98 3.74
CA THR A 76 3.89 -14.36 3.58
C THR A 76 4.44 -14.96 4.87
N ASN A 77 5.06 -14.15 5.74
CA ASN A 77 5.64 -14.60 7.00
C ASN A 77 4.68 -14.45 8.21
N THR A 78 3.46 -13.93 8.02
CA THR A 78 2.51 -13.68 9.11
C THR A 78 1.86 -14.96 9.64
N VAL A 79 2.33 -15.49 10.76
CA VAL A 79 1.81 -16.72 11.38
C VAL A 79 0.42 -16.55 11.99
N LEU A 80 0.24 -15.48 12.77
CA LEU A 80 -0.95 -15.21 13.57
C LEU A 80 -1.39 -13.76 13.37
N ILE A 81 -2.70 -13.53 13.25
CA ILE A 81 -3.31 -12.21 13.36
C ILE A 81 -4.14 -12.18 14.65
N LEU A 82 -3.95 -11.16 15.48
CA LEU A 82 -4.58 -11.07 16.79
C LEU A 82 -5.28 -9.71 16.94
N ASP A 83 -6.51 -9.76 17.44
CA ASP A 83 -7.35 -8.59 17.72
C ASP A 83 -7.69 -8.57 19.21
N ILE A 84 -7.57 -7.40 19.83
CA ILE A 84 -7.69 -7.23 21.27
C ILE A 84 -9.01 -6.50 21.56
N LYS A 85 -9.81 -7.07 22.47
CA LYS A 85 -11.12 -6.52 22.84
C LYS A 85 -11.10 -6.03 24.28
N ARG A 86 -11.95 -5.03 24.54
CA ARG A 86 -12.16 -4.47 25.87
C ARG A 86 -12.72 -5.53 26.82
N GLN A 87 -12.27 -5.51 28.07
CA GLN A 87 -12.79 -6.38 29.13
C GLN A 87 -14.24 -6.03 29.45
N GLY A 88 -15.00 -7.02 29.93
CA GLY A 88 -16.41 -6.86 30.33
C GLY A 88 -17.43 -7.03 29.19
N VAL A 89 -16.98 -7.05 27.93
CA VAL A 89 -17.82 -7.43 26.78
C VAL A 89 -17.46 -8.87 26.37
N PRO A 90 -18.39 -9.69 25.86
CA PRO A 90 -18.06 -10.99 25.27
C PRO A 90 -17.05 -10.84 24.12
N TYR A 91 -15.77 -11.06 24.42
CA TYR A 91 -14.68 -10.83 23.47
C TYR A 91 -14.76 -11.76 22.26
N ASN A 92 -15.34 -12.95 22.44
CA ASN A 92 -15.59 -13.96 21.39
C ASN A 92 -17.02 -13.88 20.82
N SER A 93 -17.66 -12.71 20.82
CA SER A 93 -18.96 -12.52 20.16
C SER A 93 -18.90 -12.85 18.66
N PRO A 94 -20.05 -13.21 18.01
CA PRO A 94 -20.09 -13.48 16.58
C PRO A 94 -19.53 -12.35 15.71
N ALA A 95 -19.75 -11.09 16.11
CA ALA A 95 -19.21 -9.92 15.40
C ALA A 95 -17.67 -9.88 15.46
N ASN A 96 -17.09 -10.12 16.63
CA ASN A 96 -15.63 -10.15 16.80
C ASN A 96 -15.00 -11.34 16.05
N ILE A 97 -15.67 -12.50 16.06
CA ILE A 97 -15.23 -13.67 15.28
C ILE A 97 -15.27 -13.34 13.78
N HIS A 98 -16.35 -12.73 13.30
CA HIS A 98 -16.46 -12.32 11.90
C HIS A 98 -15.36 -11.32 11.50
N GLN A 99 -15.05 -10.36 12.36
CA GLN A 99 -13.98 -9.39 12.15
C GLN A 99 -12.61 -10.08 11.99
N ILE A 100 -12.20 -10.93 12.94
CA ILE A 100 -10.90 -11.62 12.85
C ILE A 100 -10.82 -12.59 11.66
N CYS A 101 -11.94 -13.26 11.33
CA CYS A 101 -12.02 -14.10 10.14
C CYS A 101 -11.87 -13.27 8.86
N SER A 102 -12.39 -12.03 8.85
CA SER A 102 -12.20 -11.11 7.74
C SER A 102 -10.74 -10.71 7.56
N TYR A 103 -9.97 -10.54 8.65
CA TYR A 103 -8.52 -10.34 8.56
C TYR A 103 -7.81 -11.54 7.93
N GLY A 104 -8.08 -12.75 8.43
CA GLY A 104 -7.47 -13.97 7.90
C GLY A 104 -7.81 -14.22 6.43
N ARG A 105 -9.06 -13.95 6.05
CA ARG A 105 -9.51 -13.99 4.66
C ARG A 105 -8.78 -12.95 3.82
N ALA A 106 -8.74 -11.69 4.26
CA ALA A 106 -8.08 -10.62 3.53
C ALA A 106 -6.61 -10.94 3.27
N LEU A 107 -5.87 -11.41 4.28
CA LEU A 107 -4.48 -11.84 4.13
C LEU A 107 -4.32 -12.99 3.13
N LEU A 108 -5.18 -14.02 3.21
CA LEU A 108 -5.09 -15.16 2.29
C LEU A 108 -5.47 -14.77 0.87
N ASP A 109 -6.54 -14.01 0.64
CA ASP A 109 -6.98 -13.57 -0.70
C ASP A 109 -5.90 -12.76 -1.44
N GLN A 110 -5.07 -12.05 -0.69
CA GLN A 110 -3.92 -11.28 -1.17
C GLN A 110 -2.74 -12.16 -1.63
N LEU A 111 -2.58 -13.34 -1.04
CA LEU A 111 -1.48 -14.24 -1.37
C LEU A 111 -1.84 -15.18 -2.53
N PRO A 112 -0.87 -15.56 -3.38
CA PRO A 112 -1.05 -16.66 -4.32
C PRO A 112 -1.53 -17.93 -3.59
N PRO A 113 -2.48 -18.71 -4.14
CA PRO A 113 -2.96 -19.95 -3.51
C PRO A 113 -1.83 -20.94 -3.20
N THR A 114 -0.78 -20.93 -4.01
CA THR A 114 0.43 -21.76 -3.85
C THR A 114 1.34 -21.29 -2.72
N ALA A 115 1.28 -20.00 -2.35
CA ALA A 115 2.11 -19.46 -1.27
C ALA A 115 1.57 -19.88 0.09
N ARG A 116 0.23 -19.88 0.25
CA ARG A 116 -0.39 -20.19 1.54
C ARG A 116 -1.85 -20.56 1.47
N THR A 117 -2.21 -21.62 2.20
CA THR A 117 -3.56 -22.15 2.30
C THR A 117 -4.26 -21.87 3.62
N SER A 118 -3.54 -21.50 4.69
CA SER A 118 -4.17 -21.21 5.99
C SER A 118 -3.39 -20.19 6.83
N VAL A 119 -4.09 -19.47 7.70
CA VAL A 119 -3.51 -18.53 8.67
C VAL A 119 -4.21 -18.69 10.02
N LEU A 120 -3.49 -18.49 11.12
CA LEU A 120 -4.08 -18.45 12.45
C LEU A 120 -4.62 -17.03 12.70
N VAL A 121 -5.86 -16.93 13.17
CA VAL A 121 -6.41 -15.67 13.69
C VAL A 121 -6.87 -15.87 15.12
N ALA A 122 -6.85 -14.84 15.94
CA ALA A 122 -7.27 -14.92 17.32
C ALA A 122 -7.92 -13.63 17.81
N VAL A 123 -8.76 -13.80 18.82
CA VAL A 123 -9.32 -12.69 19.59
C VAL A 123 -9.01 -12.91 21.06
N THR A 124 -8.71 -11.82 21.79
CA THR A 124 -8.32 -11.87 23.20
C THR A 124 -8.89 -10.69 23.99
N ASP A 125 -9.23 -10.90 25.26
CA ASP A 125 -9.50 -9.83 26.25
C ASP A 125 -8.31 -9.62 27.23
N LEU A 126 -7.14 -10.15 26.85
CA LEU A 126 -5.90 -10.25 27.63
C LEU A 126 -5.95 -11.22 28.82
N GLN A 127 -7.13 -11.73 29.21
CA GLN A 127 -7.26 -12.79 30.22
C GLN A 127 -7.45 -14.17 29.58
N ARG A 128 -8.14 -14.20 28.46
CA ARG A 128 -8.48 -15.39 27.67
C ARG A 128 -8.28 -15.11 26.20
N ILE A 129 -7.87 -16.15 25.48
CA ILE A 129 -7.65 -16.10 24.03
C ILE A 129 -8.34 -17.27 23.36
N GLN A 130 -8.87 -17.03 22.16
CA GLN A 130 -9.40 -18.08 21.31
C GLN A 130 -8.83 -17.98 19.92
N PHE A 131 -8.29 -19.10 19.42
CA PHE A 131 -7.69 -19.21 18.11
C PHE A 131 -8.66 -19.81 17.10
N TYR A 132 -8.50 -19.42 15.85
CA TYR A 132 -9.24 -19.90 14.70
C TYR A 132 -8.25 -20.14 13.57
N LYS A 133 -8.21 -21.36 13.03
CA LYS A 133 -7.41 -21.65 11.84
C LYS A 133 -8.27 -21.37 10.60
N MET A 134 -8.04 -20.24 9.95
CA MET A 134 -8.69 -19.87 8.69
C MET A 134 -8.02 -20.62 7.55
N THR A 135 -8.79 -21.31 6.71
CA THR A 135 -8.29 -22.11 5.58
C THR A 135 -8.97 -21.71 4.28
N ARG A 136 -8.16 -21.49 3.24
CA ARG A 136 -8.60 -21.22 1.87
C ARG A 136 -9.16 -22.51 1.25
N PRO A 137 -10.21 -22.45 0.41
CA PRO A 137 -10.62 -23.59 -0.40
C PRO A 137 -9.50 -24.08 -1.33
N ALA A 138 -9.37 -25.39 -1.49
CA ALA A 138 -8.28 -26.06 -2.22
C ALA A 138 -8.19 -25.70 -3.72
N GLN A 139 -9.26 -25.14 -4.31
CA GLN A 139 -9.34 -24.79 -5.74
C GLN A 139 -9.76 -23.33 -5.96
N GLY A 140 -9.71 -22.48 -4.94
CA GLY A 140 -10.22 -21.10 -5.03
C GLY A 140 -11.74 -21.00 -5.21
N GLN A 141 -12.44 -22.11 -5.43
CA GLN A 141 -13.89 -22.21 -5.44
C GLN A 141 -14.38 -22.73 -4.09
N GLY A 142 -15.28 -21.97 -3.45
CA GLY A 142 -15.87 -22.31 -2.16
C GLY A 142 -15.70 -21.21 -1.11
N LEU A 143 -16.34 -21.42 0.04
CA LEU A 143 -16.23 -20.49 1.17
C LEU A 143 -14.97 -20.82 1.99
N PHE A 144 -14.36 -19.78 2.55
CA PHE A 144 -13.34 -19.97 3.58
C PHE A 144 -13.94 -20.74 4.76
N THR A 145 -13.17 -21.68 5.28
CA THR A 145 -13.55 -22.42 6.49
C THR A 145 -12.67 -22.00 7.64
N TYR A 146 -13.19 -22.14 8.86
CA TYR A 146 -12.39 -21.95 10.06
C TYR A 146 -12.59 -23.07 11.06
N GLN A 147 -11.51 -23.48 11.69
CA GLN A 147 -11.54 -24.41 12.81
C GLN A 147 -11.30 -23.65 14.11
N ARG A 148 -12.28 -23.70 15.01
CA ARG A 148 -12.26 -23.05 16.32
C ARG A 148 -11.44 -23.88 17.33
N SER A 149 -10.53 -23.24 18.06
CA SER A 149 -9.86 -23.85 19.22
C SER A 149 -10.74 -23.79 20.47
N GLN A 150 -10.38 -24.56 21.50
CA GLN A 150 -10.86 -24.29 22.85
C GLN A 150 -10.38 -22.89 23.30
N GLU A 151 -11.17 -22.28 24.19
CA GLU A 151 -10.77 -21.05 24.88
C GLU A 151 -9.63 -21.38 25.85
N ILE A 152 -8.59 -20.54 25.86
CA ILE A 152 -7.38 -20.76 26.65
C ILE A 152 -7.19 -19.63 27.64
N SER A 153 -6.94 -19.99 28.89
CA SER A 153 -6.54 -19.08 29.96
C SER A 153 -5.39 -19.70 30.77
N PRO A 154 -4.36 -18.91 31.15
CA PRO A 154 -4.16 -17.50 30.82
C PRO A 154 -3.57 -17.28 29.41
N VAL A 155 -3.68 -16.05 28.89
CA VAL A 155 -3.23 -15.68 27.52
C VAL A 155 -1.73 -15.83 27.33
N LEU A 156 -0.92 -15.43 28.32
CA LEU A 156 0.53 -15.37 28.18
C LEU A 156 1.15 -16.76 27.85
N PRO A 157 0.85 -17.86 28.57
CA PRO A 157 1.32 -19.18 28.18
C PRO A 157 0.88 -19.61 26.78
N ALA A 158 -0.33 -19.25 26.36
CA ALA A 158 -0.85 -19.58 25.03
C ALA A 158 -0.06 -18.86 23.92
N LEU A 159 0.21 -17.57 24.09
CA LEU A 159 1.05 -16.80 23.16
C LEU A 159 2.51 -17.27 23.18
N CYS A 160 3.06 -17.59 24.35
CA CYS A 160 4.40 -18.19 24.45
C CYS A 160 4.48 -19.53 23.73
N ALA A 161 3.43 -20.36 23.80
CA ALA A 161 3.37 -21.62 23.05
C ALA A 161 3.36 -21.38 21.54
N VAL A 162 2.65 -20.35 21.06
CA VAL A 162 2.71 -19.91 19.65
C VAL A 162 4.14 -19.48 19.31
N LEU A 163 4.74 -18.58 20.10
CA LEU A 163 6.07 -18.03 19.82
C LEU A 163 7.21 -19.06 19.83
N ARG A 164 7.04 -20.18 20.54
CA ARG A 164 7.99 -21.30 20.57
C ARG A 164 7.73 -22.36 19.51
N ALA A 165 6.59 -22.30 18.81
CA ALA A 165 6.26 -23.27 17.79
C ALA A 165 7.03 -22.99 16.49
N GLU A 166 7.29 -24.06 15.75
CA GLU A 166 7.97 -23.93 14.46
C GLU A 166 7.06 -23.26 13.42
N PRO A 167 7.55 -22.29 12.63
CA PRO A 167 6.76 -21.58 11.62
C PRO A 167 5.99 -22.48 10.64
N ASN A 168 6.59 -23.61 10.28
CA ASN A 168 6.02 -24.58 9.35
C ASN A 168 4.72 -25.21 9.87
N GLN A 169 4.50 -25.24 11.19
CA GLN A 169 3.26 -25.74 11.79
C GLN A 169 2.05 -24.87 11.44
N PHE A 170 2.29 -23.62 11.03
CA PHE A 170 1.27 -22.65 10.66
C PHE A 170 1.19 -22.40 9.15
N GLY A 171 1.94 -23.18 8.36
CA GLY A 171 2.03 -23.01 6.90
C GLY A 171 2.63 -21.66 6.49
N ALA A 172 3.37 -21.01 7.38
CA ALA A 172 4.11 -19.80 7.03
C ALA A 172 5.39 -20.21 6.30
N THR A 173 5.63 -19.57 5.17
CA THR A 173 6.88 -19.72 4.43
C THR A 173 7.86 -18.65 4.91
N PRO A 174 9.18 -18.90 4.82
CA PRO A 174 10.14 -17.82 4.95
C PRO A 174 9.80 -16.68 3.96
N PRO A 175 10.25 -15.44 4.26
CA PRO A 175 10.11 -14.32 3.35
C PRO A 175 10.57 -14.68 1.93
N PRO A 176 9.97 -14.06 0.90
CA PRO A 176 10.50 -14.20 -0.45
C PRO A 176 11.96 -13.74 -0.45
N GLN A 177 12.85 -14.60 -0.91
CA GLN A 177 14.22 -14.21 -1.21
C GLN A 177 14.17 -13.46 -2.53
N LEU A 178 14.22 -12.13 -2.47
CA LEU A 178 14.34 -11.31 -3.67
C LEU A 178 15.80 -11.37 -4.13
N VAL A 179 16.02 -11.74 -5.39
CA VAL A 179 17.35 -11.89 -5.98
C VAL A 179 17.50 -10.91 -7.13
N TYR A 180 18.62 -10.21 -7.16
CA TYR A 180 19.01 -9.27 -8.19
C TYR A 180 20.48 -9.49 -8.55
N GLN A 181 20.75 -9.73 -9.84
CA GLN A 181 22.09 -10.03 -10.37
C GLN A 181 22.76 -11.21 -9.63
N GLY A 182 22.00 -12.27 -9.36
CA GLY A 182 22.42 -13.47 -8.65
C GLY A 182 22.64 -13.28 -7.15
N ARG A 183 22.28 -12.13 -6.59
CA ARG A 183 22.52 -11.79 -5.18
C ARG A 183 21.23 -11.48 -4.45
N GLN A 184 21.12 -12.00 -3.24
CA GLN A 184 19.94 -11.76 -2.41
C GLN A 184 19.90 -10.29 -1.93
N LEU A 185 18.76 -9.63 -2.13
CA LEU A 185 18.50 -8.29 -1.62
C LEU A 185 18.23 -8.34 -0.12
N LYS A 186 18.74 -7.33 0.60
CA LYS A 186 18.37 -7.11 1.99
C LYS A 186 17.05 -6.37 2.07
N LEU A 187 16.03 -6.99 2.67
CA LEU A 187 14.72 -6.37 2.92
C LEU A 187 14.80 -5.52 4.19
N ASP A 188 14.59 -4.21 4.05
CA ASP A 188 14.61 -3.27 5.17
C ASP A 188 13.21 -3.03 5.75
N ALA A 189 12.19 -2.92 4.90
CA ALA A 189 10.81 -2.65 5.32
C ALA A 189 9.79 -3.16 4.30
N PHE A 190 8.59 -3.51 4.76
CA PHE A 190 7.42 -3.65 3.91
C PHE A 190 6.75 -2.28 3.79
N LEU A 191 6.56 -1.79 2.57
CA LEU A 191 6.00 -0.46 2.32
C LEU A 191 4.49 -0.52 2.05
N GLY A 192 4.00 -1.63 1.50
CA GLY A 192 2.58 -1.84 1.28
C GLY A 192 2.29 -2.94 0.28
N MET A 193 1.01 -3.20 0.09
CA MET A 193 0.52 -4.14 -0.91
C MET A 193 -0.68 -3.53 -1.62
N GLY A 194 -0.64 -3.59 -2.94
CA GLY A 194 -1.77 -3.32 -3.82
C GLY A 194 -2.41 -4.61 -4.33
N ALA A 195 -3.44 -4.47 -5.15
CA ALA A 195 -4.12 -5.62 -5.75
C ALA A 195 -3.19 -6.46 -6.65
N THR A 196 -2.17 -5.85 -7.23
CA THR A 196 -1.30 -6.44 -8.25
C THR A 196 0.16 -6.58 -7.82
N ALA A 197 0.57 -6.01 -6.69
CA ALA A 197 1.98 -6.04 -6.28
C ALA A 197 2.16 -5.88 -4.76
N MET A 198 3.27 -6.42 -4.25
CA MET A 198 3.85 -6.09 -2.95
C MET A 198 5.01 -5.13 -3.14
N VAL A 199 5.17 -4.20 -2.21
CA VAL A 199 6.20 -3.17 -2.29
C VAL A 199 7.07 -3.23 -1.03
N PHE A 200 8.38 -3.30 -1.24
CA PHE A 200 9.38 -3.42 -0.19
C PHE A 200 10.40 -2.29 -0.32
N ARG A 201 10.94 -1.83 0.81
CA ARG A 201 12.20 -1.10 0.86
C ARG A 201 13.32 -2.12 0.99
N CYS A 202 14.32 -2.02 0.13
CA CYS A 202 15.47 -2.92 0.10
C CYS A 202 16.77 -2.12 0.02
N ARG A 203 17.90 -2.80 0.23
CA ARG A 203 19.23 -2.29 -0.15
C ARG A 203 19.88 -3.23 -1.15
N LEU A 204 20.56 -2.62 -2.13
CA LEU A 204 21.38 -3.36 -3.07
C LEU A 204 22.60 -3.95 -2.36
N PRO A 205 23.04 -5.16 -2.75
CA PRO A 205 24.26 -5.74 -2.22
C PRO A 205 25.50 -4.91 -2.62
N PRO A 206 26.59 -4.93 -1.82
CA PRO A 206 27.86 -4.30 -2.21
C PRO A 206 28.36 -4.87 -3.53
N GLY A 207 28.88 -4.04 -4.44
CA GLY A 207 29.40 -4.43 -5.74
C GLY A 207 28.36 -4.64 -6.84
N SER A 208 27.12 -4.15 -6.68
CA SER A 208 26.04 -4.27 -7.69
C SER A 208 26.22 -3.36 -8.93
N GLY A 209 27.39 -2.73 -9.09
CA GLY A 209 27.77 -2.03 -10.32
C GLY A 209 26.88 -0.85 -10.74
N SER A 210 26.12 -0.24 -9.81
CA SER A 210 25.28 0.91 -10.13
C SER A 210 26.14 2.08 -10.59
N THR A 211 26.00 2.42 -11.87
CA THR A 211 26.72 3.52 -12.50
C THR A 211 26.10 4.85 -12.06
N ALA A 212 26.95 5.69 -11.47
CA ALA A 212 26.79 7.12 -11.22
C ALA A 212 25.75 7.65 -10.20
N GLU A 213 24.62 7.00 -9.90
CA GLU A 213 23.60 7.63 -9.02
C GLU A 213 22.77 6.67 -8.14
N GLY A 214 23.26 5.46 -7.89
CA GLY A 214 22.73 4.60 -6.83
C GLY A 214 23.91 4.10 -6.02
N ALA A 215 24.39 4.89 -5.07
CA ALA A 215 25.54 4.49 -4.27
C ALA A 215 25.26 3.18 -3.54
N GLU A 216 26.29 2.35 -3.34
CA GLU A 216 26.15 1.13 -2.56
C GLU A 216 25.50 1.42 -1.20
N GLY A 217 24.47 0.64 -0.87
CA GLY A 217 23.72 0.82 0.37
C GLY A 217 22.58 1.84 0.33
N GLU A 218 22.38 2.54 -0.79
CA GLU A 218 21.17 3.34 -0.97
C GLU A 218 19.90 2.48 -0.94
N PRO A 219 18.82 2.99 -0.33
CA PRO A 219 17.56 2.28 -0.33
C PRO A 219 16.94 2.31 -1.74
N VAL A 220 16.40 1.16 -2.15
CA VAL A 220 15.61 0.99 -3.36
C VAL A 220 14.21 0.47 -2.99
N VAL A 221 13.24 0.69 -3.87
CA VAL A 221 11.92 0.07 -3.79
C VAL A 221 11.92 -1.20 -4.63
N ALA A 222 11.61 -2.35 -4.05
CA ALA A 222 11.29 -3.55 -4.81
C ALA A 222 9.76 -3.70 -4.93
N LYS A 223 9.23 -3.58 -6.15
CA LYS A 223 7.83 -3.82 -6.47
C LYS A 223 7.69 -5.20 -7.11
N VAL A 224 7.14 -6.15 -6.36
CA VAL A 224 7.00 -7.56 -6.74
C VAL A 224 5.56 -7.83 -7.14
N THR A 225 5.33 -8.23 -8.38
CA THR A 225 4.00 -8.50 -8.90
C THR A 225 3.38 -9.74 -8.26
N LEU A 226 2.06 -9.71 -8.14
CA LEU A 226 1.22 -10.82 -7.70
C LEU A 226 0.69 -11.55 -8.96
N ARG A 227 0.33 -12.83 -8.82
CA ARG A 227 -0.50 -13.59 -9.79
C ARG A 227 -0.03 -13.58 -11.26
N GLN A 228 1.24 -13.91 -11.53
CA GLN A 228 1.82 -13.96 -12.90
C GLN A 228 1.68 -12.66 -13.71
N HIS A 229 1.34 -11.53 -13.08
CA HIS A 229 1.36 -10.25 -13.78
C HIS A 229 2.80 -9.86 -14.12
N SER A 230 3.03 -9.44 -15.36
CA SER A 230 4.31 -8.90 -15.78
C SER A 230 4.47 -7.45 -15.31
N ALA A 231 5.66 -7.09 -14.83
CA ALA A 231 6.01 -5.70 -14.55
C ALA A 231 6.45 -4.93 -15.81
N SER A 232 6.49 -5.60 -16.98
CA SER A 232 7.00 -5.05 -18.24
C SER A 232 6.27 -3.79 -18.71
N HIS A 233 4.97 -3.67 -18.45
CA HIS A 233 4.20 -2.48 -18.82
C HIS A 233 4.70 -1.24 -18.08
N GLU A 234 4.74 -1.30 -16.75
CA GLU A 234 5.24 -0.20 -15.91
C GLU A 234 6.70 0.11 -16.22
N GLN A 235 7.53 -0.91 -16.40
CA GLN A 235 8.92 -0.74 -16.81
C GLN A 235 9.03 0.02 -18.13
N SER A 236 8.24 -0.35 -19.14
CA SER A 236 8.22 0.33 -20.45
C SER A 236 7.82 1.80 -20.30
N MET A 237 6.79 2.09 -19.51
CA MET A 237 6.35 3.47 -19.25
C MET A 237 7.44 4.30 -18.56
N LEU A 238 8.06 3.75 -17.50
CA LEU A 238 9.14 4.44 -16.78
C LEU A 238 10.38 4.64 -17.64
N LEU A 239 10.73 3.68 -18.51
CA LEU A 239 11.85 3.83 -19.46
C LEU A 239 11.58 4.93 -20.48
N GLN A 240 10.34 5.08 -20.97
CA GLN A 240 9.97 6.20 -21.84
C GLN A 240 10.06 7.54 -21.09
N LEU A 241 9.53 7.62 -19.87
CA LEU A 241 9.57 8.84 -19.06
C LEU A 241 11.00 9.23 -18.64
N SER A 242 11.91 8.26 -18.51
CA SER A 242 13.31 8.53 -18.18
C SER A 242 14.06 9.32 -19.27
N GLN A 243 13.49 9.43 -20.47
CA GLN A 243 14.05 10.23 -21.57
C GLN A 243 13.80 11.74 -21.41
N LEU A 244 12.95 12.14 -20.46
CA LEU A 244 12.60 13.54 -20.26
C LEU A 244 13.78 14.34 -19.63
N PRO A 245 13.95 15.64 -19.97
CA PRO A 245 15.14 16.42 -19.60
C PRO A 245 15.23 16.75 -18.10
N GLN A 246 16.29 16.29 -17.43
CA GLN A 246 16.61 16.59 -16.03
C GLN A 246 16.85 18.09 -15.76
N PRO A 247 16.56 18.63 -14.55
CA PRO A 247 16.28 17.93 -13.28
C PRO A 247 14.81 17.54 -13.04
N GLY A 248 13.93 17.70 -14.03
CA GLY A 248 12.59 17.08 -14.04
C GLY A 248 12.52 15.97 -15.09
N PRO A 249 11.43 15.21 -15.20
CA PRO A 249 10.31 15.02 -14.29
C PRO A 249 10.67 14.18 -13.07
N PHE A 250 9.87 14.29 -12.01
CA PHE A 250 10.04 13.52 -10.79
C PHE A 250 9.24 12.21 -10.88
N VAL A 251 9.77 11.28 -11.67
CA VAL A 251 9.25 9.91 -11.83
C VAL A 251 10.25 8.89 -11.29
N PRO A 252 9.81 7.68 -10.91
CA PRO A 252 10.73 6.62 -10.54
C PRO A 252 11.71 6.29 -11.66
N ARG A 253 12.98 6.14 -11.30
CA ARG A 253 13.99 5.50 -12.15
C ARG A 253 13.94 3.99 -11.93
N VAL A 254 13.97 3.24 -13.03
CA VAL A 254 14.18 1.79 -13.01
C VAL A 254 15.66 1.53 -12.74
N VAL A 255 15.96 0.90 -11.61
CA VAL A 255 17.31 0.41 -11.26
C VAL A 255 17.59 -0.91 -11.97
N GLY A 256 16.58 -1.77 -12.05
CA GLY A 256 16.70 -3.08 -12.69
C GLY A 256 15.45 -3.93 -12.48
N GLU A 257 15.49 -5.14 -12.99
CA GLU A 257 14.46 -6.17 -12.82
C GLU A 257 14.98 -7.25 -11.86
N LEU A 258 14.09 -7.84 -11.06
CA LEU A 258 14.44 -9.01 -10.25
C LEU A 258 14.75 -10.21 -11.14
N ASP A 259 15.63 -11.11 -10.68
CA ASP A 259 16.11 -12.24 -11.47
C ASP A 259 15.01 -13.23 -11.87
N ASP A 260 13.90 -13.26 -11.11
CA ASP A 260 12.75 -14.10 -11.41
C ASP A 260 11.75 -13.46 -12.39
N GLY A 261 12.04 -12.24 -12.87
CA GLY A 261 11.19 -11.47 -13.78
C GLY A 261 9.87 -10.99 -13.19
N ARG A 262 9.66 -11.16 -11.87
CA ARG A 262 8.39 -10.84 -11.20
C ARG A 262 8.42 -9.50 -10.49
N GLY A 263 9.38 -8.62 -10.78
CA GLY A 263 9.39 -7.32 -10.11
C GLY A 263 10.45 -6.37 -10.59
N LEU A 264 10.26 -5.11 -10.20
CA LEU A 264 11.14 -4.00 -10.54
C LEU A 264 11.81 -3.45 -9.29
N LEU A 265 13.06 -3.05 -9.44
CA LEU A 265 13.78 -2.21 -8.50
C LEU A 265 13.68 -0.77 -8.98
N LEU A 266 13.17 0.10 -8.11
CA LEU A 266 12.85 1.49 -8.41
C LEU A 266 13.52 2.44 -7.41
N GLN A 267 13.82 3.65 -7.86
CA GLN A 267 14.26 4.76 -7.02
C GLN A 267 13.52 6.05 -7.41
N PRO A 268 13.35 7.01 -6.50
CA PRO A 268 13.76 6.99 -5.08
C PRO A 268 12.76 6.25 -4.17
N VAL A 269 13.15 6.05 -2.90
CA VAL A 269 12.24 5.66 -1.82
C VAL A 269 11.72 6.92 -1.14
N GLY A 270 10.40 7.08 -1.06
CA GLY A 270 9.75 8.22 -0.41
C GLY A 270 8.59 7.82 0.50
N THR A 271 7.93 8.82 1.09
CA THR A 271 6.74 8.64 1.92
C THR A 271 5.51 9.08 1.13
N PRO A 272 4.46 8.24 0.98
CA PRO A 272 3.23 8.63 0.31
C PRO A 272 2.57 9.87 0.93
N LEU A 273 1.85 10.65 0.13
CA LEU A 273 1.08 11.77 0.63
C LEU A 273 -0.11 11.28 1.45
N SER A 274 -0.30 11.87 2.62
CA SER A 274 -1.40 11.62 3.55
C SER A 274 -1.66 12.89 4.35
N PHE A 275 -2.76 12.95 5.11
CA PHE A 275 -3.00 14.04 6.06
C PHE A 275 -1.81 14.27 7.00
N HIS A 276 -1.23 13.17 7.50
CA HIS A 276 -0.07 13.23 8.38
C HIS A 276 1.17 13.78 7.67
N THR A 277 1.36 13.42 6.41
CA THR A 277 2.45 13.95 5.58
C THR A 277 2.31 15.47 5.40
N LEU A 278 1.08 15.97 5.22
CA LEU A 278 0.83 17.41 5.14
C LEU A 278 1.14 18.12 6.47
N GLU A 279 0.70 17.56 7.60
CA GLU A 279 0.99 18.11 8.93
C GLU A 279 2.49 18.19 9.23
N GLN A 280 3.26 17.18 8.80
CA GLN A 280 4.70 17.11 8.99
C GLN A 280 5.49 17.99 8.01
N HIS A 281 4.89 18.36 6.88
CA HIS A 281 5.53 19.10 5.81
C HIS A 281 4.68 20.32 5.41
N PRO A 282 4.61 21.37 6.26
CA PRO A 282 3.81 22.57 5.99
C PRO A 282 4.26 23.35 4.74
N ARG A 283 5.45 23.04 4.21
CA ARG A 283 5.99 23.61 2.96
C ARG A 283 5.70 22.75 1.72
N LEU A 284 4.69 21.88 1.77
CA LEU A 284 4.31 21.04 0.62
C LEU A 284 3.91 21.89 -0.61
N PHE A 285 3.37 23.10 -0.38
CA PHE A 285 3.04 24.06 -1.45
C PHE A 285 4.27 24.41 -2.32
N GLU A 286 5.49 24.37 -1.80
CA GLU A 286 6.69 24.68 -2.58
C GLU A 286 7.03 23.62 -3.64
N VAL A 287 6.48 22.42 -3.48
CA VAL A 287 6.80 21.27 -4.33
C VAL A 287 5.61 20.74 -5.11
N VAL A 288 4.39 21.24 -4.89
CA VAL A 288 3.21 20.80 -5.65
C VAL A 288 3.34 21.07 -7.15
N GLY A 289 3.99 22.16 -7.53
CA GLY A 289 4.31 22.48 -8.92
C GLY A 289 5.16 21.40 -9.61
N GLN A 290 5.92 20.61 -8.85
CA GLN A 290 6.71 19.50 -9.39
C GLN A 290 5.84 18.35 -9.91
N ALA A 291 4.72 18.06 -9.25
CA ALA A 291 3.76 17.06 -9.72
C ALA A 291 3.06 17.54 -11.01
N VAL A 292 2.63 18.80 -11.05
CA VAL A 292 2.00 19.39 -12.25
C VAL A 292 2.98 19.44 -13.42
N GLY A 293 4.24 19.84 -13.17
CA GLY A 293 5.31 19.84 -14.17
C GLY A 293 5.64 18.43 -14.67
N THR A 294 5.59 17.43 -13.80
CA THR A 294 5.78 16.01 -14.18
C THR A 294 4.68 15.52 -15.12
N LEU A 295 3.41 15.81 -14.81
CA LEU A 295 2.30 15.49 -15.71
C LEU A 295 2.41 16.22 -17.04
N ARG A 296 2.75 17.53 -17.02
CA ARG A 296 2.99 18.31 -18.25
C ARG A 296 4.02 17.65 -19.14
N ALA A 297 5.17 17.27 -18.57
CA ALA A 297 6.25 16.64 -19.30
C ALA A 297 5.85 15.27 -19.86
N ALA A 298 5.12 14.45 -19.07
CA ALA A 298 4.62 13.15 -19.52
C ALA A 298 3.59 13.29 -20.66
N HIS A 299 2.62 14.20 -20.53
CA HIS A 299 1.58 14.43 -21.54
C HIS A 299 2.13 15.04 -22.84
N GLN A 300 3.29 15.69 -22.81
CA GLN A 300 3.95 16.30 -23.96
C GLN A 300 5.08 15.44 -24.55
N LEU A 301 5.32 14.24 -23.98
CA LEU A 301 6.37 13.34 -24.44
C LEU A 301 6.05 12.84 -25.86
N LYS A 302 6.71 13.41 -26.86
CA LYS A 302 6.65 12.93 -28.24
C LYS A 302 7.46 11.64 -28.37
N ALA A 303 6.83 10.57 -28.85
CA ALA A 303 7.57 9.37 -29.23
C ALA A 303 8.50 9.68 -30.41
N GLY A 304 9.83 9.60 -30.22
CA GLY A 304 10.75 9.69 -31.36
C GLY A 304 12.11 10.37 -31.17
N LEU A 305 12.58 10.69 -29.96
CA LEU A 305 13.89 11.35 -29.78
C LEU A 305 15.13 10.45 -29.98
N GLY A 306 15.00 9.23 -30.54
CA GLY A 306 16.04 8.21 -30.37
C GLY A 306 16.60 7.46 -31.59
N LYS A 307 15.95 7.42 -32.76
CA LYS A 307 16.52 6.73 -33.94
C LYS A 307 16.10 7.42 -35.24
N GLU A 308 17.05 8.11 -35.86
CA GLU A 308 16.95 8.54 -37.26
C GLU A 308 16.54 7.34 -38.13
N GLY A 309 15.34 7.37 -38.72
CA GLY A 309 15.00 6.46 -39.82
C GLY A 309 13.62 5.82 -39.81
N HIS A 310 12.92 5.71 -38.68
CA HIS A 310 11.55 5.18 -38.66
C HIS A 310 10.68 5.95 -37.67
N GLU A 311 9.92 6.93 -38.18
CA GLU A 311 8.80 7.53 -37.46
C GLU A 311 7.78 6.43 -37.14
N ALA A 312 7.78 5.94 -35.91
CA ALA A 312 6.65 5.18 -35.40
C ALA A 312 5.46 6.14 -35.33
N PRO A 313 4.35 5.88 -36.04
CA PRO A 313 3.22 6.80 -36.05
C PRO A 313 2.59 6.88 -34.65
N GLY A 314 2.51 8.10 -34.12
CA GLY A 314 1.32 8.54 -33.38
C GLY A 314 1.30 8.38 -31.87
N CYS A 315 2.41 8.42 -31.13
CA CYS A 315 2.35 8.61 -29.67
C CYS A 315 2.71 10.06 -29.28
N GLU A 316 1.73 10.84 -28.83
CA GLU A 316 1.83 12.26 -28.47
C GLU A 316 2.16 12.52 -26.98
N GLY A 317 2.06 11.50 -26.12
CA GLY A 317 2.32 11.61 -24.68
C GLY A 317 2.00 10.35 -23.88
N ILE A 318 2.10 10.43 -22.55
CA ILE A 318 1.75 9.36 -21.60
C ILE A 318 0.80 9.92 -20.52
N LEU A 319 -0.36 9.30 -20.35
CA LEU A 319 -1.31 9.50 -19.25
C LEU A 319 -0.96 8.59 -18.07
N HIS A 320 -1.00 9.10 -16.84
CA HIS A 320 -0.77 8.35 -15.61
C HIS A 320 -1.91 7.40 -15.25
N CYS A 321 -3.17 7.85 -15.40
CA CYS A 321 -4.37 7.01 -15.28
C CYS A 321 -4.72 6.43 -13.89
N ASP A 322 -3.85 6.55 -12.89
CA ASP A 322 -4.12 6.10 -11.51
C ASP A 322 -3.66 7.12 -10.45
N LEU A 323 -3.94 8.42 -10.65
CA LEU A 323 -3.58 9.43 -9.65
C LEU A 323 -4.43 9.31 -8.39
N ARG A 324 -3.75 9.16 -7.26
CA ARG A 324 -4.29 9.16 -5.89
C ARG A 324 -3.19 9.62 -4.92
N PRO A 325 -3.51 10.05 -3.69
CA PRO A 325 -2.50 10.44 -2.71
C PRO A 325 -1.38 9.41 -2.49
N ASP A 326 -1.73 8.12 -2.45
CA ASP A 326 -0.76 7.04 -2.26
C ASP A 326 0.26 6.89 -3.40
N ASN A 327 -0.08 7.39 -4.59
CA ASN A 327 0.76 7.34 -5.79
C ASN A 327 1.58 8.63 -5.98
N MET A 328 1.64 9.48 -4.94
CA MET A 328 2.54 10.62 -4.86
C MET A 328 3.41 10.48 -3.62
N VAL A 329 4.73 10.50 -3.77
CA VAL A 329 5.65 10.31 -2.66
C VAL A 329 6.55 11.51 -2.47
N LEU A 330 6.69 11.94 -1.22
CA LEU A 330 7.61 12.96 -0.80
C LEU A 330 8.97 12.32 -0.47
N VAL A 331 10.02 12.81 -1.11
CA VAL A 331 11.39 12.29 -0.98
C VAL A 331 12.25 13.38 -0.36
N PRO A 332 12.89 13.13 0.79
CA PRO A 332 13.87 14.07 1.35
C PRO A 332 15.04 14.25 0.37
N ALA A 333 15.30 15.47 -0.09
CA ALA A 333 16.33 15.76 -1.10
C ALA A 333 17.14 17.02 -0.72
N GLY A 334 17.97 16.91 0.31
CA GLY A 334 18.72 18.06 0.83
C GLY A 334 17.78 19.07 1.51
N PRO A 335 17.88 20.38 1.25
CA PRO A 335 17.10 21.41 1.95
C PRO A 335 15.64 21.49 1.49
N GLN A 336 15.30 20.98 0.31
CA GLN A 336 13.94 20.98 -0.23
C GLN A 336 13.53 19.56 -0.58
N PRO A 337 12.38 19.07 -0.11
CA PRO A 337 11.90 17.76 -0.54
C PRO A 337 11.54 17.79 -2.03
N ARG A 338 11.39 16.59 -2.61
CA ARG A 338 10.90 16.42 -3.98
C ARG A 338 9.64 15.59 -3.97
N LEU A 339 8.67 15.96 -4.80
CA LEU A 339 7.41 15.26 -4.95
C LEU A 339 7.42 14.42 -6.23
N TYR A 340 7.45 13.10 -6.08
CA TYR A 340 7.46 12.14 -7.17
C TYR A 340 6.06 11.57 -7.42
N ILE A 341 5.71 11.38 -8.70
CA ILE A 341 4.53 10.60 -9.12
C ILE A 341 4.98 9.17 -9.41
N ILE A 342 4.42 8.19 -8.71
CA ILE A 342 4.80 6.77 -8.75
C ILE A 342 3.65 5.89 -9.24
N ASP A 343 3.92 4.59 -9.44
CA ASP A 343 2.92 3.59 -9.84
C ASP A 343 2.32 3.82 -11.25
N TRP A 344 3.20 3.85 -12.24
CA TRP A 344 2.85 4.00 -13.66
C TRP A 344 2.32 2.70 -14.29
N GLY A 345 1.89 1.73 -13.48
CA GLY A 345 1.39 0.43 -13.95
C GLY A 345 0.04 0.50 -14.66
N CYS A 346 -0.72 1.59 -14.47
CA CYS A 346 -1.96 1.86 -15.20
C CYS A 346 -1.78 2.89 -16.32
N ALA A 347 -0.57 3.39 -16.55
CA ALA A 347 -0.30 4.46 -17.50
C ALA A 347 -0.54 4.03 -18.95
N ARG A 348 -0.82 4.99 -19.83
CA ARG A 348 -1.23 4.74 -21.22
C ARG A 348 -0.66 5.78 -22.17
N SER A 349 -0.33 5.38 -23.40
CA SER A 349 0.13 6.30 -24.45
C SER A 349 -1.04 7.07 -25.07
N ILE A 350 -0.78 8.30 -25.52
CA ILE A 350 -1.74 9.18 -26.22
C ILE A 350 -1.50 9.08 -27.74
N PRO A 351 -2.53 8.97 -28.60
CA PRO A 351 -3.93 8.85 -28.25
C PRO A 351 -4.20 7.46 -27.67
N ASP A 352 -4.92 7.42 -26.55
CA ASP A 352 -5.36 6.18 -25.95
C ASP A 352 -6.59 5.66 -26.68
N THR A 353 -6.66 4.35 -26.89
CA THR A 353 -7.88 3.74 -27.43
C THR A 353 -8.95 3.78 -26.33
N PRO A 354 -10.17 4.24 -26.61
CA PRO A 354 -11.25 4.21 -25.62
C PRO A 354 -11.39 2.82 -25.00
N VAL A 355 -11.50 2.80 -23.68
CA VAL A 355 -11.58 1.56 -22.90
C VAL A 355 -13.03 1.29 -22.56
N GLN A 356 -13.49 0.06 -22.81
CA GLN A 356 -14.81 -0.36 -22.35
C GLN A 356 -14.94 -0.17 -20.83
N ALA A 357 -16.11 0.24 -20.36
CA ALA A 357 -16.37 0.48 -18.94
C ALA A 357 -15.98 -0.71 -18.04
N THR A 358 -16.21 -1.94 -18.52
CA THR A 358 -15.85 -3.19 -17.81
C THR A 358 -14.35 -3.44 -17.71
N GLY A 359 -13.54 -2.80 -18.56
CA GLY A 359 -12.08 -2.88 -18.59
C GLY A 359 -11.37 -1.72 -17.89
N TYR A 360 -12.10 -0.85 -17.20
CA TYR A 360 -11.51 0.32 -16.54
C TYR A 360 -10.50 -0.08 -15.45
N SER A 361 -9.29 0.48 -15.55
CA SER A 361 -8.20 0.31 -14.57
C SER A 361 -7.82 1.63 -13.91
N GLY A 362 -7.72 1.66 -12.59
CA GLY A 362 -7.30 2.85 -11.82
C GLY A 362 -8.22 3.18 -10.64
N THR A 363 -7.91 4.27 -9.94
CA THR A 363 -8.60 4.69 -8.72
C THR A 363 -9.80 5.56 -9.05
N ILE A 364 -10.96 4.92 -9.13
CA ILE A 364 -12.25 5.54 -9.48
C ILE A 364 -12.59 6.74 -8.58
N LYS A 365 -12.21 6.70 -7.30
CA LYS A 365 -12.53 7.76 -6.32
C LYS A 365 -11.97 9.14 -6.69
N PHE A 366 -10.92 9.20 -7.49
CA PHE A 366 -10.30 10.46 -7.93
C PHE A 366 -10.48 10.72 -9.42
N ALA A 367 -11.16 9.83 -10.15
CA ALA A 367 -11.38 9.99 -11.58
C ALA A 367 -12.11 11.31 -11.89
N SER A 368 -11.88 11.83 -13.10
CA SER A 368 -12.53 13.06 -13.58
C SER A 368 -14.04 12.92 -13.66
N GLN A 369 -14.75 14.04 -13.68
CA GLN A 369 -16.20 14.03 -13.84
C GLN A 369 -16.62 13.37 -15.16
N ALA A 370 -15.89 13.62 -16.24
CA ALA A 370 -16.15 13.01 -17.55
C ALA A 370 -16.01 11.48 -17.49
N VAL A 371 -14.95 10.97 -16.86
CA VAL A 371 -14.73 9.53 -16.69
C VAL A 371 -15.83 8.90 -15.82
N LEU A 372 -16.19 9.53 -14.70
CA LEU A 372 -17.24 9.02 -13.81
C LEU A 372 -18.60 8.96 -14.50
N CYS A 373 -18.97 10.01 -15.24
CA CYS A 373 -20.20 10.04 -16.03
C CYS A 373 -20.22 8.96 -17.13
N ALA A 374 -19.11 8.76 -17.85
CA ALA A 374 -19.00 7.71 -18.86
C ALA A 374 -19.16 6.32 -18.25
N LEU A 375 -18.49 6.04 -17.12
CA LEU A 375 -18.62 4.77 -16.40
C LEU A 375 -20.03 4.54 -15.87
N ALA A 376 -20.68 5.56 -15.31
CA ALA A 376 -22.06 5.48 -14.83
C ALA A 376 -23.04 5.18 -15.97
N ALA A 377 -22.80 5.75 -17.16
CA ALA A 377 -23.57 5.48 -18.37
C ALA A 377 -23.27 4.12 -19.02
N GLY A 378 -22.25 3.39 -18.54
CA GLY A 378 -21.77 2.16 -19.18
C GLY A 378 -21.11 2.38 -20.54
N SER A 379 -20.68 3.61 -20.82
CA SER A 379 -20.05 4.01 -22.07
C SER A 379 -18.55 3.75 -22.07
N ASP A 380 -17.95 3.70 -23.25
CA ASP A 380 -16.49 3.65 -23.39
C ASP A 380 -15.86 4.93 -22.83
N VAL A 381 -14.74 4.76 -22.14
CA VAL A 381 -13.99 5.84 -21.49
C VAL A 381 -12.79 6.19 -22.36
N ALA A 382 -12.84 7.37 -22.98
CA ALA A 382 -11.69 7.98 -23.64
C ALA A 382 -10.98 8.90 -22.63
N ARG A 383 -9.74 8.57 -22.26
CA ARG A 383 -8.96 9.38 -21.33
C ARG A 383 -8.09 10.39 -22.05
N THR A 384 -7.87 11.50 -21.37
CA THR A 384 -7.21 12.69 -21.87
C THR A 384 -6.34 13.31 -20.78
N PRO A 385 -5.38 14.20 -21.13
CA PRO A 385 -4.57 14.92 -20.14
C PRO A 385 -5.38 15.69 -19.09
N GLN A 386 -6.58 16.16 -19.45
CA GLN A 386 -7.52 16.83 -18.54
C GLN A 386 -7.88 15.92 -17.36
N ASP A 387 -8.03 14.62 -17.59
CA ASP A 387 -8.50 13.67 -16.58
C ASP A 387 -7.45 13.44 -15.48
N ASP A 388 -6.17 13.39 -15.86
CA ASP A 388 -5.07 13.30 -14.90
C ASP A 388 -4.94 14.59 -14.08
N LEU A 389 -5.08 15.77 -14.72
CA LEU A 389 -5.05 17.05 -14.00
C LEU A 389 -6.22 17.18 -13.01
N GLU A 390 -7.43 16.82 -13.41
CA GLU A 390 -8.59 16.85 -12.50
C GLU A 390 -8.37 15.88 -11.32
N SER A 391 -7.84 14.68 -11.60
CA SER A 391 -7.51 13.70 -10.58
C SER A 391 -6.47 14.24 -9.60
N LEU A 392 -5.43 14.94 -10.08
CA LEU A 392 -4.43 15.59 -9.24
C LEU A 392 -5.05 16.64 -8.32
N VAL A 393 -5.93 17.50 -8.87
CA VAL A 393 -6.62 18.54 -8.08
C VAL A 393 -7.50 17.90 -7.00
N LYS A 394 -8.24 16.84 -7.34
CA LYS A 394 -9.04 16.05 -6.41
C LYS A 394 -8.18 15.42 -5.30
N CYS A 395 -6.96 14.97 -5.60
CA CYS A 395 -6.03 14.47 -4.58
C CYS A 395 -5.66 15.55 -3.55
N PHE A 396 -5.31 16.75 -3.99
CA PHE A 396 -4.96 17.85 -3.06
C PHE A 396 -6.17 18.43 -2.32
N PHE A 397 -7.34 18.47 -2.96
CA PHE A 397 -8.59 18.74 -2.25
C PHE A 397 -8.79 17.73 -1.13
N PHE A 398 -8.70 16.44 -1.44
CA PHE A 398 -8.88 15.37 -0.46
C PHE A 398 -7.91 15.50 0.71
N LEU A 399 -6.62 15.78 0.44
CA LEU A 399 -5.58 15.94 1.47
C LEU A 399 -5.79 17.16 2.38
N THR A 400 -6.53 18.18 1.93
CA THR A 400 -6.82 19.39 2.72
C THR A 400 -8.18 19.34 3.43
N HIS A 401 -8.99 18.30 3.17
CA HIS A 401 -10.37 18.19 3.63
C HIS A 401 -10.65 16.83 4.28
N GLN A 402 -10.21 16.66 5.53
CA GLN A 402 -10.21 15.36 6.21
C GLN A 402 -11.62 14.77 6.42
N TRP A 403 -12.64 15.60 6.59
CA TRP A 403 -14.02 15.13 6.80
C TRP A 403 -14.60 14.53 5.51
N GLU A 404 -14.45 15.26 4.42
CA GLU A 404 -14.82 14.83 3.07
C GLU A 404 -14.08 13.55 2.69
N ALA A 405 -12.80 13.43 3.03
CA ALA A 405 -12.05 12.22 2.80
C ALA A 405 -12.61 10.98 3.51
N ARG A 406 -13.12 11.13 4.74
CA ARG A 406 -13.79 10.04 5.46
C ARG A 406 -15.10 9.65 4.79
N GLU A 407 -15.86 10.63 4.32
CA GLU A 407 -17.09 10.38 3.55
C GLU A 407 -16.78 9.64 2.24
N LEU A 408 -15.78 10.08 1.46
CA LEU A 408 -15.35 9.38 0.23
C LEU A 408 -14.94 7.95 0.51
N ALA A 409 -14.28 7.70 1.64
CA ALA A 409 -13.82 6.37 2.02
C ALA A 409 -14.98 5.38 2.19
N LEU A 410 -16.14 5.86 2.66
CA LEU A 410 -17.36 5.07 2.87
C LEU A 410 -18.13 4.79 1.58
N VAL A 411 -17.94 5.58 0.53
CA VAL A 411 -18.59 5.33 -0.76
C VAL A 411 -18.03 4.05 -1.38
N GLU A 412 -18.94 3.18 -1.82
CA GLU A 412 -18.60 1.93 -2.50
C GLU A 412 -17.76 2.18 -3.76
N ARG A 413 -16.77 1.32 -4.00
CA ARG A 413 -15.76 1.52 -5.05
C ARG A 413 -16.33 1.75 -6.45
N TYR A 414 -17.45 1.11 -6.77
CA TYR A 414 -18.06 1.12 -8.11
C TYR A 414 -19.37 1.91 -8.18
N ALA A 415 -19.69 2.69 -7.13
CA ALA A 415 -20.85 3.58 -7.14
C ALA A 415 -20.51 4.88 -7.91
N PHE A 416 -20.26 4.76 -9.21
CA PHE A 416 -19.74 5.85 -10.06
C PHE A 416 -20.57 7.14 -9.96
N GLU A 417 -21.89 7.02 -10.04
CA GLU A 417 -22.82 8.14 -9.92
C GLU A 417 -22.76 8.78 -8.53
N ALA A 418 -22.70 7.98 -7.46
CA ALA A 418 -22.58 8.50 -6.09
C ALA A 418 -21.26 9.25 -5.90
N ILE A 419 -20.14 8.71 -6.41
CA ILE A 419 -18.83 9.36 -6.36
C ILE A 419 -18.86 10.70 -7.11
N ALA A 420 -19.48 10.74 -8.30
CA ALA A 420 -19.64 11.97 -9.09
C ALA A 420 -20.45 13.03 -8.33
N HIS A 421 -21.59 12.66 -7.76
CA HIS A 421 -22.44 13.57 -6.98
C HIS A 421 -21.74 14.12 -5.74
N VAL A 422 -20.96 13.29 -5.05
CA VAL A 422 -20.17 13.70 -3.88
C VAL A 422 -19.16 14.79 -4.28
N TRP A 423 -18.41 14.58 -5.36
CA TRP A 423 -17.45 15.57 -5.86
C TRP A 423 -18.12 16.88 -6.29
N GLU A 424 -19.21 16.80 -7.06
CA GLU A 424 -19.97 17.99 -7.45
C GLU A 424 -20.51 18.75 -6.22
N GLY A 425 -21.03 18.03 -5.23
CA GLY A 425 -21.53 18.60 -3.99
C GLY A 425 -20.46 19.35 -3.20
N TRP A 426 -19.27 18.78 -3.08
CA TRP A 426 -18.15 19.42 -2.37
C TRP A 426 -17.59 20.63 -3.11
N LEU A 427 -17.46 20.56 -4.43
CA LEU A 427 -16.93 21.66 -5.23
C LEU A 427 -17.94 22.82 -5.36
N ARG A 428 -19.24 22.53 -5.26
CA ARG A 428 -20.30 23.54 -5.31
C ARG A 428 -20.11 24.59 -4.21
N GLY A 429 -20.02 25.86 -4.61
CA GLY A 429 -19.79 26.98 -3.71
C GLY A 429 -18.32 27.20 -3.29
N ARG A 430 -17.41 26.30 -3.65
CA ARG A 430 -15.96 26.45 -3.41
C ARG A 430 -15.27 27.04 -4.62
N HIS A 431 -15.54 28.32 -4.89
CA HIS A 431 -15.10 29.01 -6.11
C HIS A 431 -13.60 28.88 -6.41
N ALA A 432 -12.73 28.90 -5.39
CA ALA A 432 -11.29 28.72 -5.58
C ALA A 432 -10.97 27.34 -6.20
N TRP A 433 -11.49 26.25 -5.62
CA TRP A 433 -11.30 24.89 -6.15
C TRP A 433 -11.96 24.70 -7.51
N GLN A 434 -13.15 25.28 -7.72
CA GLN A 434 -13.81 25.25 -9.02
C GLN A 434 -12.97 25.90 -10.12
N ARG A 435 -12.26 27.01 -9.83
CA ARG A 435 -11.34 27.62 -10.80
C ARG A 435 -10.19 26.68 -11.17
N ILE A 436 -9.62 25.98 -10.20
CA ILE A 436 -8.51 25.03 -10.45
C ILE A 436 -9.01 23.84 -11.28
N ILE A 437 -10.21 23.31 -10.98
CA ILE A 437 -10.84 22.24 -11.78
C ILE A 437 -11.14 22.73 -13.20
N ASN A 438 -11.63 23.95 -13.37
CA ASN A 438 -11.87 24.52 -14.71
C ASN A 438 -10.55 24.70 -15.48
N ALA A 439 -9.46 25.09 -14.80
CA ALA A 439 -8.13 25.14 -15.40
C ALA A 439 -7.62 23.75 -15.81
N ALA A 440 -7.84 22.72 -14.99
CA ALA A 440 -7.54 21.33 -15.32
C ALA A 440 -8.31 20.85 -16.56
N ALA A 441 -9.62 21.16 -16.65
CA ALA A 441 -10.45 20.87 -17.81
C ALA A 441 -10.00 21.59 -19.09
N ALA A 442 -9.35 22.75 -18.95
CA ALA A 442 -8.73 23.49 -20.04
C ALA A 442 -7.28 23.05 -20.35
N CYS A 443 -6.75 22.05 -19.64
CA CYS A 443 -5.33 21.68 -19.68
C CYS A 443 -4.35 22.84 -19.40
N ASP A 444 -4.76 23.81 -18.58
CA ASP A 444 -3.92 24.92 -18.16
C ASP A 444 -3.08 24.52 -16.93
N TYR A 445 -1.95 23.88 -17.20
CA TYR A 445 -1.04 23.40 -16.16
C TYR A 445 -0.48 24.54 -15.29
N ASP A 446 -0.27 25.75 -15.82
CA ASP A 446 0.28 26.86 -15.05
C ASP A 446 -0.77 27.35 -14.05
N ALA A 447 -2.01 27.56 -14.50
CA ALA A 447 -3.11 27.94 -13.60
C ALA A 447 -3.43 26.84 -12.57
N VAL A 448 -3.32 25.56 -12.92
CA VAL A 448 -3.45 24.46 -11.95
C VAL A 448 -2.34 24.53 -10.89
N ALA A 449 -1.08 24.69 -11.30
CA ALA A 449 0.04 24.78 -10.37
C ALA A 449 -0.10 25.98 -9.43
N THR A 450 -0.34 27.18 -9.96
CA THR A 450 -0.56 28.39 -9.16
C THR A 450 -1.73 28.23 -8.20
N GLY A 451 -2.86 27.72 -8.68
CA GLY A 451 -4.04 27.53 -7.84
C GLY A 451 -3.82 26.51 -6.71
N LEU A 452 -3.08 25.43 -6.96
CA LEU A 452 -2.74 24.47 -5.91
C LEU A 452 -1.78 25.06 -4.87
N VAL A 453 -0.79 25.85 -5.28
CA VAL A 453 0.09 26.58 -4.35
C VAL A 453 -0.75 27.48 -3.44
N GLU A 454 -1.61 28.32 -4.01
CA GLU A 454 -2.50 29.25 -3.27
C GLU A 454 -3.51 28.57 -2.33
N ARG A 455 -3.74 27.25 -2.45
CA ARG A 455 -4.63 26.49 -1.56
C ARG A 455 -3.88 25.76 -0.45
N LEU A 456 -2.59 25.52 -0.63
CA LEU A 456 -1.74 24.82 0.31
C LEU A 456 -0.93 25.79 1.20
N GLU A 457 -0.71 27.02 0.74
CA GLU A 457 -0.33 28.18 1.57
C GLU A 457 -1.49 28.61 2.48
#